data_AF-A0A9D6W2H3-F1
#
_entry.id   AF-A0A9D6W2H3-F1
#
_cell.length_a   1.000
_cell.length_b   1.000
_cell.length_c   1.000
_cell.angle_alpha   90.00
_cell.angle_beta   90.00
_cell.angle_gamma   90.00
#
_symmetry.space_group_name_H-M   'P 1'
#
loop_
_entity.id
_entity.type
_entity.pdbx_description
1 polymer ?
#
loop_
_entity_poly.entity_id
_entity_poly.type
_entity_poly.pdbx_seq_one_letter_code
_entity_poly.pdbx_strand_id
1 'polypeptide(L)'
;MSAGRLTRRASGAVAVALLVSSSAAVAVAAPRFLRDADSTTITEILPPHTQGSACCASCAGNDACPDCACWATSMGMLLGYWDDYDHGGGGPWERLLPGGDADDPAAYRAATQALFDRFGGASCEGSSSGLFFWFFCAEDRGLLEGYTSDLGYSFAFYDHDWLSWEDDVVTEINGWRPVYYGYYPEGGGNHVVLVVGYDDADRTMRLYNTWDYAVHVKGFDEAFNHCAVTSVPGGADCSTGPCCSALGAFRPPDYACEIDRDREVGCPWGRACGQDLAVRTRDRMCPGESADCVGAPGPWKPWEVLLDCGDTETCTATEERCAGGAVCGCDCAEGECCDGCRFLPADTTCGEETVVQERCTSASCGATIERREGPKRCTGMGGECTEDNVGWSPWTASETCTPSAGCVLVADGAACRECEWGCDEAGCLPCPPDCAERECGDDRCGGSCGDCPLQHECTADGRCEYQAPPGIAGGSGCDCRAAGGSDGNLSLLAWIALAARWRQRRRSAPGRHWRELRDVT
;
A
#
# COMPACT_ATOMS: atom_id res chain seq x y z
N MET A 1 10.82 -92.88 -10.09
CA MET A 1 11.72 -91.76 -10.45
C MET A 1 10.91 -90.77 -11.29
N SER A 2 10.95 -89.49 -10.88
CA SER A 2 10.28 -88.26 -11.34
C SER A 2 9.41 -88.32 -12.60
N ALA A 3 8.09 -88.10 -12.50
CA ALA A 3 7.38 -86.81 -12.33
C ALA A 3 7.26 -86.02 -13.65
N GLY A 4 6.02 -85.96 -14.14
CA GLY A 4 5.65 -85.43 -15.45
C GLY A 4 5.63 -83.90 -15.55
N ARG A 5 5.85 -83.42 -16.77
CA ARG A 5 5.76 -82.00 -17.15
C ARG A 5 4.32 -81.66 -17.52
N LEU A 6 3.73 -80.75 -16.75
CA LEU A 6 2.52 -80.00 -17.07
C LEU A 6 2.88 -78.80 -17.96
N THR A 7 2.24 -78.70 -19.10
CA THR A 7 2.21 -77.51 -19.96
C THR A 7 1.13 -76.55 -19.47
N ARG A 8 1.51 -75.32 -19.10
CA ARG A 8 0.59 -74.19 -18.97
C ARG A 8 1.02 -73.06 -19.92
N ARG A 9 0.02 -72.58 -20.66
CA ARG A 9 0.05 -71.44 -21.57
C ARG A 9 0.35 -70.15 -20.80
N ALA A 10 1.10 -69.25 -21.42
CA ALA A 10 1.03 -67.82 -21.14
C ALA A 10 0.85 -67.09 -22.47
N SER A 11 -0.39 -66.66 -22.74
CA SER A 11 -0.70 -65.73 -23.81
C SER A 11 -0.26 -64.34 -23.37
N GLY A 12 0.85 -63.84 -23.91
CA GLY A 12 1.28 -62.46 -23.71
C GLY A 12 0.44 -61.52 -24.57
N ALA A 13 -0.45 -60.76 -23.96
CA ALA A 13 -1.07 -59.61 -24.60
C ALA A 13 -0.04 -58.48 -24.65
N VAL A 14 0.41 -58.13 -25.86
CA VAL A 14 1.24 -56.95 -26.11
C VAL A 14 0.31 -55.74 -26.04
N ALA A 15 0.33 -55.03 -24.91
CA ALA A 15 -0.29 -53.72 -24.79
C ALA A 15 0.60 -52.70 -25.51
N VAL A 16 0.18 -52.29 -26.71
CA VAL A 16 0.75 -51.12 -27.39
C VAL A 16 0.26 -49.88 -26.66
N ALA A 17 1.08 -49.37 -25.75
CA ALA A 17 0.86 -48.06 -25.15
C ALA A 17 1.09 -46.99 -26.23
N LEU A 18 0.00 -46.45 -26.76
CA LEU A 18 0.01 -45.19 -27.50
C LEU A 18 0.44 -44.10 -26.52
N LEU A 19 1.73 -43.78 -26.51
CA LEU A 19 2.26 -42.55 -25.95
C LEU A 19 1.72 -41.40 -26.80
N VAL A 20 0.55 -40.89 -26.41
CA VAL A 20 0.12 -39.55 -26.81
C VAL A 20 1.09 -38.62 -26.08
N SER A 21 2.14 -38.21 -26.78
CA SER A 21 2.99 -37.09 -26.36
C SER A 21 2.10 -35.86 -26.36
N SER A 22 1.52 -35.56 -25.21
CA SER A 22 0.87 -34.29 -24.92
C SER A 22 1.93 -33.22 -25.09
N SER A 23 1.98 -32.59 -26.26
CA SER A 23 2.71 -31.34 -26.44
C SER A 23 2.06 -30.34 -25.49
N ALA A 24 2.64 -30.17 -24.30
CA ALA A 24 2.28 -29.06 -23.45
C ALA A 24 2.52 -27.82 -24.30
N ALA A 25 1.45 -27.10 -24.63
CA ALA A 25 1.57 -25.81 -25.27
C ALA A 25 2.49 -24.99 -24.36
N VAL A 26 3.65 -24.59 -24.88
CA VAL A 26 4.53 -23.68 -24.17
C VAL A 26 3.67 -22.46 -23.90
N ALA A 27 3.43 -22.17 -22.62
CA ALA A 27 2.69 -20.98 -22.23
C ALA A 27 3.48 -19.80 -22.77
N VAL A 28 2.96 -19.17 -23.82
CA VAL A 28 3.53 -17.93 -24.34
C VAL A 28 3.40 -16.93 -23.20
N ALA A 29 4.52 -16.36 -22.77
CA ALA A 29 4.52 -15.35 -21.73
C ALA A 29 3.58 -14.22 -22.15
N ALA A 30 2.68 -13.80 -21.27
CA ALA A 30 1.80 -12.68 -21.56
C ALA A 30 2.65 -11.42 -21.82
N PRO A 31 2.23 -10.54 -22.75
CA PRO A 31 2.90 -9.26 -22.95
C PRO A 31 2.94 -8.48 -21.65
N ARG A 32 4.06 -7.81 -21.41
CA ARG A 32 4.21 -6.90 -20.28
C ARG A 32 3.80 -5.50 -20.70
N PHE A 33 3.08 -4.81 -19.84
CA PHE A 33 2.72 -3.41 -19.99
C PHE A 33 3.19 -2.62 -18.78
N LEU A 34 3.11 -1.30 -18.87
CA LEU A 34 3.28 -0.40 -17.72
C LEU A 34 2.26 -0.72 -16.62
N ARG A 35 2.74 -0.73 -15.38
CA ARG A 35 2.06 -0.98 -14.10
C ARG A 35 1.02 -2.09 -14.13
N ASP A 36 1.39 -3.22 -14.72
CA ASP A 36 0.52 -4.40 -14.85
C ASP A 36 -0.77 -4.14 -15.65
N ALA A 37 -0.83 -3.05 -16.42
CA ALA A 37 -1.95 -2.81 -17.31
C ALA A 37 -2.02 -3.84 -18.43
N ASP A 38 -3.01 -3.66 -19.29
CA ASP A 38 -3.13 -4.36 -20.55
C ASP A 38 -3.57 -3.37 -21.65
N SER A 39 -3.81 -3.90 -22.84
CA SER A 39 -4.25 -3.09 -23.98
C SER A 39 -5.58 -2.36 -23.76
N THR A 40 -6.39 -2.75 -22.78
CA THR A 40 -7.70 -2.17 -22.47
C THR A 40 -7.68 -1.21 -21.29
N THR A 41 -6.72 -1.37 -20.38
CA THR A 41 -6.58 -0.54 -19.16
C THR A 41 -5.47 0.50 -19.27
N ILE A 42 -4.63 0.46 -20.31
CA ILE A 42 -3.55 1.44 -20.47
C ILE A 42 -4.05 2.90 -20.53
N THR A 43 -5.29 3.13 -20.97
CA THR A 43 -5.92 4.46 -20.98
C THR A 43 -6.21 5.00 -19.58
N GLU A 44 -6.26 4.15 -18.55
CA GLU A 44 -6.33 4.56 -17.15
C GLU A 44 -4.96 5.07 -16.65
N ILE A 45 -3.88 4.60 -17.27
CA ILE A 45 -2.51 5.06 -16.98
C ILE A 45 -2.13 6.28 -17.82
N LEU A 46 -2.54 6.30 -19.08
CA LEU A 46 -2.23 7.35 -20.05
C LEU A 46 -3.55 7.89 -20.63
N PRO A 47 -4.27 8.73 -19.86
CA PRO A 47 -5.57 9.25 -20.29
C PRO A 47 -5.49 9.94 -21.66
N PRO A 48 -6.47 9.70 -22.55
CA PRO A 48 -6.52 10.36 -23.84
C PRO A 48 -6.88 11.83 -23.65
N HIS A 49 -6.00 12.73 -24.09
CA HIS A 49 -6.24 14.17 -24.01
C HIS A 49 -6.22 14.83 -25.38
N THR A 50 -7.23 15.66 -25.63
CA THR A 50 -7.33 16.50 -26.82
C THR A 50 -6.50 17.78 -26.66
N GLN A 51 -5.77 18.17 -27.71
CA GLN A 51 -4.92 19.36 -27.72
C GLN A 51 -5.69 20.70 -27.63
N GLY A 52 -4.93 21.78 -27.41
CA GLY A 52 -5.41 23.16 -27.51
C GLY A 52 -5.69 23.60 -28.95
N SER A 53 -6.54 24.62 -29.12
CA SER A 53 -7.06 25.05 -30.42
C SER A 53 -6.01 25.56 -31.42
N ALA A 54 -4.80 25.95 -30.99
CA ALA A 54 -3.80 26.51 -31.91
C ALA A 54 -3.14 25.42 -32.78
N CYS A 55 -2.99 24.20 -32.26
CA CYS A 55 -2.48 23.08 -33.06
C CYS A 55 -3.53 22.58 -34.06
N CYS A 56 -4.82 22.74 -33.77
CA CYS A 56 -5.90 22.50 -34.73
C CYS A 56 -5.99 23.61 -35.80
N ALA A 57 -5.63 24.85 -35.46
CA ALA A 57 -5.77 26.01 -36.35
C ALA A 57 -4.78 25.98 -37.53
N SER A 58 -3.62 25.34 -37.36
CA SER A 58 -2.73 25.06 -38.49
C SER A 58 -3.45 24.08 -39.43
N CYS A 59 -3.94 22.95 -38.91
CA CYS A 59 -4.62 21.91 -39.67
C CYS A 59 -5.95 22.34 -40.36
N ALA A 60 -6.43 23.56 -40.13
CA ALA A 60 -7.73 24.09 -40.56
C ALA A 60 -7.93 24.21 -42.09
N GLY A 61 -6.90 23.95 -42.90
CA GLY A 61 -7.02 23.85 -44.36
C GLY A 61 -7.69 22.55 -44.85
N ASN A 62 -7.75 21.52 -44.00
CA ASN A 62 -8.45 20.28 -44.27
C ASN A 62 -9.56 20.10 -43.22
N ASP A 63 -10.82 19.97 -43.65
CA ASP A 63 -12.00 19.71 -42.80
C ASP A 63 -11.95 18.35 -42.04
N ALA A 64 -10.78 17.73 -41.92
CA ALA A 64 -10.52 16.41 -41.38
C ALA A 64 -9.44 16.39 -40.28
N CYS A 65 -9.31 17.46 -39.49
CA CYS A 65 -8.37 17.46 -38.36
C CYS A 65 -9.03 17.73 -36.98
N PRO A 66 -9.98 16.88 -36.55
CA PRO A 66 -10.31 16.78 -35.13
C PRO A 66 -9.14 16.22 -34.29
N ASP A 67 -8.16 15.55 -34.91
CA ASP A 67 -7.12 14.79 -34.23
C ASP A 67 -5.70 15.19 -34.69
N CYS A 68 -5.30 16.45 -34.52
CA CYS A 68 -3.88 16.80 -34.69
C CYS A 68 -3.09 16.20 -33.51
N ALA A 69 -2.86 14.88 -33.47
CA ALA A 69 -1.84 14.34 -32.57
C ALA A 69 -0.48 14.57 -33.20
N CYS A 70 0.16 15.63 -32.74
CA CYS A 70 1.55 15.90 -33.06
C CYS A 70 2.46 15.33 -31.97
N TRP A 71 3.76 15.37 -32.21
CA TRP A 71 4.81 15.00 -31.26
C TRP A 71 4.60 15.62 -29.86
N ALA A 72 4.00 16.83 -29.78
CA ALA A 72 3.69 17.49 -28.53
C ALA A 72 2.61 16.77 -27.70
N THR A 73 1.66 16.06 -28.33
CA THR A 73 0.69 15.21 -27.60
C THR A 73 1.41 14.07 -26.93
N SER A 74 2.22 13.32 -27.68
CA SER A 74 2.96 12.18 -27.14
C SER A 74 3.90 12.62 -26.01
N MET A 75 4.50 13.82 -26.13
CA MET A 75 5.34 14.41 -25.08
C MET A 75 4.50 14.88 -23.88
N GLY A 76 3.33 15.49 -24.11
CA GLY A 76 2.41 15.88 -23.05
C GLY A 76 1.95 14.67 -22.23
N MET A 77 1.62 13.56 -22.87
CA MET A 77 1.28 12.30 -22.20
C MET A 77 2.45 11.75 -21.39
N LEU A 78 3.66 11.78 -21.95
CA LEU A 78 4.87 11.37 -21.24
C LEU A 78 5.09 12.22 -19.98
N LEU A 79 4.96 13.54 -20.09
CA LEU A 79 5.08 14.46 -18.97
C LEU A 79 3.96 14.25 -17.94
N GLY A 80 2.73 13.96 -18.37
CA GLY A 80 1.60 13.68 -17.47
C GLY A 80 1.84 12.41 -16.67
N TYR A 81 2.29 11.35 -17.34
CA TYR A 81 2.69 10.10 -16.70
C TYR A 81 3.67 10.34 -15.54
N TRP A 82 4.74 11.10 -15.77
CA TRP A 82 5.75 11.31 -14.74
C TRP A 82 5.30 12.19 -13.55
N ASP A 83 4.31 13.05 -13.75
CA ASP A 83 3.80 13.92 -12.69
C ASP A 83 2.95 13.15 -11.69
N ASP A 84 1.91 12.49 -12.21
CA ASP A 84 0.93 11.79 -11.39
C ASP A 84 1.58 10.63 -10.65
N TYR A 85 2.55 9.98 -11.30
CA TYR A 85 3.05 8.70 -10.85
C TYR A 85 4.37 8.72 -10.09
N ASP A 86 5.22 9.74 -10.27
CA ASP A 86 6.50 9.86 -9.58
C ASP A 86 6.50 10.99 -8.53
N HIS A 87 5.62 11.99 -8.68
CA HIS A 87 5.59 13.17 -7.81
C HIS A 87 4.31 13.32 -6.97
N GLY A 88 3.34 12.40 -7.08
CA GLY A 88 2.15 12.36 -6.23
C GLY A 88 1.26 13.61 -6.34
N GLY A 89 1.17 14.21 -7.54
CA GLY A 89 0.34 15.39 -7.81
C GLY A 89 0.93 16.72 -7.34
N GLY A 90 2.17 16.74 -6.84
CA GLY A 90 2.94 17.95 -6.52
C GLY A 90 4.10 18.19 -7.49
N GLY A 91 4.07 17.55 -8.66
CA GLY A 91 5.17 17.59 -9.59
C GLY A 91 5.20 18.87 -10.44
N PRO A 92 6.09 18.89 -11.43
CA PRO A 92 6.30 20.00 -12.36
C PRO A 92 5.06 20.65 -12.97
N TRP A 93 3.93 19.94 -13.06
CA TRP A 93 2.70 20.49 -13.63
C TRP A 93 2.11 21.61 -12.79
N GLU A 94 2.30 21.61 -11.46
CA GLU A 94 1.92 22.73 -10.60
C GLU A 94 2.69 24.02 -10.98
N ARG A 95 3.89 23.89 -11.58
CA ARG A 95 4.66 25.04 -12.08
C ARG A 95 4.14 25.55 -13.42
N LEU A 96 3.54 24.68 -14.24
CA LEU A 96 2.89 25.07 -15.48
C LEU A 96 1.54 25.74 -15.21
N LEU A 97 0.74 25.15 -14.33
CA LEU A 97 -0.53 25.68 -13.84
C LEU A 97 -0.74 25.32 -12.36
N PRO A 98 -0.63 26.30 -11.44
CA PRO A 98 -0.91 26.07 -10.03
C PRO A 98 -2.34 25.55 -9.82
N GLY A 99 -2.45 24.31 -9.33
CA GLY A 99 -3.72 23.64 -9.01
C GLY A 99 -4.33 22.75 -10.10
N GLY A 100 -3.62 22.47 -11.20
CA GLY A 100 -3.99 21.42 -12.16
C GLY A 100 -3.14 20.16 -12.00
N ASP A 101 -3.72 19.00 -12.31
CA ASP A 101 -3.07 17.69 -12.43
C ASP A 101 -3.06 17.24 -13.91
N ALA A 102 -2.47 16.07 -14.23
CA ALA A 102 -2.49 15.60 -15.62
C ALA A 102 -3.92 15.24 -16.08
N ASP A 103 -4.81 14.91 -15.15
CA ASP A 103 -6.23 14.66 -15.41
C ASP A 103 -7.01 15.93 -15.81
N ASP A 104 -6.54 17.13 -15.44
CA ASP A 104 -7.15 18.39 -15.87
C ASP A 104 -6.89 18.66 -17.36
N PRO A 105 -7.91 18.56 -18.23
CA PRO A 105 -7.73 18.78 -19.66
C PRO A 105 -7.26 20.20 -19.99
N ALA A 106 -7.50 21.19 -19.13
CA ALA A 106 -6.98 22.54 -19.30
C ALA A 106 -5.48 22.62 -19.03
N ALA A 107 -4.99 21.92 -18.00
CA ALA A 107 -3.57 21.81 -17.69
C ALA A 107 -2.81 21.17 -18.85
N TYR A 108 -3.28 20.01 -19.30
CA TYR A 108 -2.73 19.29 -20.44
C TYR A 108 -2.68 20.16 -21.71
N ARG A 109 -3.77 20.87 -22.03
CA ARG A 109 -3.82 21.76 -23.20
C ARG A 109 -2.83 22.91 -23.12
N ALA A 110 -2.63 23.50 -21.94
CA ALA A 110 -1.72 24.61 -21.78
C ALA A 110 -0.24 24.16 -21.83
N ALA A 111 0.09 22.99 -21.28
CA ALA A 111 1.44 22.44 -21.39
C ALA A 111 1.80 22.07 -22.83
N THR A 112 0.90 21.38 -23.53
CA THR A 112 1.09 21.04 -24.95
C THR A 112 1.15 22.30 -25.83
N GLN A 113 0.41 23.35 -25.50
CA GLN A 113 0.52 24.65 -26.15
C GLN A 113 1.86 25.34 -25.86
N ALA A 114 2.35 25.31 -24.61
CA ALA A 114 3.63 25.91 -24.24
C ALA A 114 4.81 25.19 -24.93
N LEU A 115 4.75 23.86 -25.02
CA LEU A 115 5.64 23.06 -25.86
C LEU A 115 5.59 23.56 -27.31
N PHE A 116 4.39 23.63 -27.88
CA PHE A 116 4.21 24.06 -29.26
C PHE A 116 4.78 25.48 -29.54
N ASP A 117 4.47 26.44 -28.67
CA ASP A 117 4.91 27.83 -28.78
C ASP A 117 6.43 27.96 -28.68
N ARG A 118 7.06 27.16 -27.81
CA ARG A 118 8.53 27.16 -27.61
C ARG A 118 9.28 26.60 -28.81
N PHE A 119 8.70 25.64 -29.51
CA PHE A 119 9.24 25.11 -30.77
C PHE A 119 8.78 25.93 -32.00
N GLY A 120 8.22 27.13 -31.76
CA GLY A 120 7.98 28.15 -32.78
C GLY A 120 6.83 27.84 -33.74
N GLY A 121 5.94 26.89 -33.42
CA GLY A 121 4.75 26.53 -34.20
C GLY A 121 4.99 26.03 -35.65
N ALA A 122 6.22 26.10 -36.16
CA ALA A 122 6.61 25.69 -37.51
C ALA A 122 6.71 24.16 -37.67
N SER A 123 6.49 23.41 -36.60
CA SER A 123 6.69 21.96 -36.57
C SER A 123 5.52 21.14 -37.14
N CYS A 124 4.32 21.72 -37.22
CA CYS A 124 3.11 20.94 -37.52
C CYS A 124 2.63 21.02 -38.97
N GLU A 125 3.17 21.89 -39.83
CA GLU A 125 2.62 22.03 -41.18
C GLU A 125 3.62 22.17 -42.32
N GLY A 126 3.47 21.26 -43.29
CA GLY A 126 3.76 21.53 -44.69
C GLY A 126 5.21 21.45 -45.11
N SER A 127 6.16 21.33 -44.19
CA SER A 127 7.46 20.80 -44.58
C SER A 127 7.35 19.28 -44.59
N SER A 128 7.68 18.64 -45.71
CA SER A 128 8.01 17.21 -45.79
C SER A 128 9.22 16.83 -44.90
N SER A 129 9.69 17.79 -44.12
CA SER A 129 10.65 17.76 -43.04
C SER A 129 9.99 18.10 -41.71
N GLY A 130 8.80 17.54 -41.41
CA GLY A 130 8.25 17.60 -40.05
C GLY A 130 9.37 17.23 -39.09
N LEU A 131 9.69 18.12 -38.14
CA LEU A 131 10.86 18.08 -37.25
C LEU A 131 11.56 16.73 -37.30
N PHE A 132 12.52 16.62 -38.23
CA PHE A 132 13.19 15.35 -38.49
C PHE A 132 13.78 14.92 -37.15
N PHE A 133 13.42 13.74 -36.67
CA PHE A 133 14.05 13.17 -35.47
C PHE A 133 15.59 13.12 -35.65
N TRP A 134 16.06 13.02 -36.90
CA TRP A 134 17.46 13.15 -37.33
C TRP A 134 18.10 14.54 -37.11
N PHE A 135 17.31 15.61 -37.01
CA PHE A 135 17.75 16.99 -36.79
C PHE A 135 17.56 17.45 -35.34
N PHE A 136 17.18 16.58 -34.41
CA PHE A 136 17.36 16.82 -32.96
C PHE A 136 18.83 17.04 -32.56
N CYS A 137 19.77 17.00 -33.51
CA CYS A 137 21.18 17.36 -33.41
C CYS A 137 21.35 18.74 -32.74
N ALA A 138 21.55 18.66 -31.42
CA ALA A 138 21.89 19.71 -30.46
C ALA A 138 20.86 20.80 -30.18
N GLU A 139 20.29 21.48 -31.19
CA GLU A 139 19.53 22.73 -30.93
C GLU A 139 18.13 22.47 -30.38
N ASP A 140 17.34 21.62 -31.03
CA ASP A 140 16.01 21.22 -30.54
C ASP A 140 16.08 20.37 -29.27
N ARG A 141 17.16 19.59 -29.12
CA ARG A 141 17.49 18.91 -27.86
C ARG A 141 17.67 19.91 -26.73
N GLY A 142 18.45 20.97 -26.94
CA GLY A 142 18.62 22.02 -25.95
C GLY A 142 17.31 22.76 -25.63
N LEU A 143 16.41 22.91 -26.60
CA LEU A 143 15.06 23.46 -26.36
C LEU A 143 14.20 22.53 -25.52
N LEU A 144 14.23 21.21 -25.79
CA LEU A 144 13.47 20.21 -25.05
C LEU A 144 14.05 19.97 -23.66
N GLU A 145 15.36 19.78 -23.53
CA GLU A 145 16.09 19.72 -22.26
C GLU A 145 15.86 20.99 -21.45
N GLY A 146 15.94 22.16 -22.10
CA GLY A 146 15.66 23.44 -21.44
C GLY A 146 14.21 23.55 -20.96
N TYR A 147 13.24 23.19 -21.80
CA TYR A 147 11.83 23.18 -21.42
C TYR A 147 11.57 22.23 -20.26
N THR A 148 12.02 20.99 -20.39
CA THR A 148 11.80 19.96 -19.38
C THR A 148 12.55 20.29 -18.08
N SER A 149 13.74 20.88 -18.16
CA SER A 149 14.47 21.44 -17.01
C SER A 149 13.72 22.59 -16.34
N ASP A 150 13.10 23.50 -17.11
CA ASP A 150 12.24 24.56 -16.57
C ASP A 150 11.05 23.97 -15.79
N LEU A 151 10.52 22.83 -16.25
CA LEU A 151 9.50 22.07 -15.54
C LEU A 151 10.08 21.39 -14.28
N GLY A 152 11.35 21.04 -14.27
CA GLY A 152 11.98 20.25 -13.20
C GLY A 152 12.11 18.78 -13.56
N TYR A 153 11.85 18.42 -14.82
CA TYR A 153 12.24 17.14 -15.40
C TYR A 153 13.65 17.23 -15.98
N SER A 154 14.29 16.09 -16.18
CA SER A 154 15.56 16.03 -16.90
C SER A 154 15.56 14.81 -17.79
N PHE A 155 14.98 14.95 -18.97
CA PHE A 155 14.97 13.85 -19.93
C PHE A 155 16.39 13.62 -20.42
N ALA A 156 16.89 12.39 -20.23
CA ALA A 156 18.14 11.97 -20.84
C ALA A 156 17.87 11.63 -22.30
N PHE A 157 18.32 12.48 -23.21
CA PHE A 157 18.36 12.16 -24.63
C PHE A 157 19.66 11.38 -24.86
N TYR A 158 19.57 10.07 -25.03
CA TYR A 158 20.72 9.29 -25.46
C TYR A 158 20.91 9.49 -26.96
N ASP A 159 22.09 9.94 -27.36
CA ASP A 159 22.49 10.10 -28.76
C ASP A 159 22.90 8.76 -29.38
N HIS A 160 22.14 7.72 -29.06
CA HIS A 160 22.30 6.43 -29.71
C HIS A 160 21.47 6.46 -30.98
N ASP A 161 22.13 6.21 -32.12
CA ASP A 161 21.51 6.14 -33.45
C ASP A 161 20.32 5.13 -33.51
N TRP A 162 20.18 4.26 -32.50
CA TRP A 162 19.30 3.09 -32.48
C TRP A 162 18.72 2.84 -31.09
N LEU A 163 17.42 2.52 -31.04
CA LEU A 163 16.73 2.00 -29.86
C LEU A 163 17.28 0.59 -29.53
N SER A 164 17.71 0.35 -28.30
CA SER A 164 18.14 -0.95 -27.76
C SER A 164 16.94 -1.71 -27.18
N TRP A 165 16.79 -2.99 -27.52
CA TRP A 165 15.70 -3.80 -26.96
C TRP A 165 15.83 -3.97 -25.44
N GLU A 166 17.00 -4.39 -24.98
CA GLU A 166 17.22 -4.71 -23.57
C GLU A 166 17.27 -3.44 -22.72
N ASP A 167 18.02 -2.43 -23.17
CA ASP A 167 18.30 -1.25 -22.36
C ASP A 167 17.17 -0.21 -22.42
N ASP A 168 16.55 -0.03 -23.59
CA ASP A 168 15.57 1.05 -23.76
C ASP A 168 14.13 0.56 -23.74
N VAL A 169 13.83 -0.67 -24.15
CA VAL A 169 12.45 -1.19 -24.13
C VAL A 169 12.21 -2.01 -22.87
N VAL A 170 12.96 -3.10 -22.69
CA VAL A 170 12.73 -4.05 -21.60
C VAL A 170 13.02 -3.40 -20.24
N THR A 171 14.18 -2.76 -20.09
CA THR A 171 14.59 -2.13 -18.83
C THR A 171 13.68 -0.98 -18.45
N GLU A 172 13.34 -0.09 -19.39
CA GLU A 172 12.46 1.05 -19.13
C GLU A 172 11.05 0.60 -18.74
N ILE A 173 10.43 -0.31 -19.52
CA ILE A 173 9.07 -0.79 -19.21
C ILE A 173 9.02 -1.55 -17.88
N ASN A 174 10.03 -2.38 -17.58
CA ASN A 174 10.12 -3.06 -16.27
C ASN A 174 10.37 -2.08 -15.12
N GLY A 175 10.99 -0.94 -15.39
CA GLY A 175 11.13 0.19 -14.47
C GLY A 175 9.89 1.09 -14.41
N TRP A 176 8.79 0.70 -15.07
CA TRP A 176 7.57 1.50 -15.21
C TRP A 176 7.82 2.86 -15.89
N ARG A 177 8.61 2.86 -16.97
CA ARG A 177 8.98 4.06 -17.71
C ARG A 177 8.52 3.93 -19.17
N PRO A 178 7.50 4.68 -19.62
CA PRO A 178 7.14 4.73 -21.03
C PRO A 178 8.32 5.28 -21.85
N VAL A 179 8.50 4.74 -23.05
CA VAL A 179 9.55 5.17 -23.97
C VAL A 179 8.95 6.04 -25.05
N TYR A 180 9.45 7.26 -25.21
CA TYR A 180 9.00 8.12 -26.29
C TYR A 180 9.70 7.74 -27.59
N TYR A 181 8.91 7.32 -28.58
CA TYR A 181 9.39 6.61 -29.75
C TYR A 181 8.89 7.22 -31.04
N GLY A 182 9.84 7.63 -31.90
CA GLY A 182 9.57 8.09 -33.25
C GLY A 182 9.68 6.95 -34.27
N TYR A 183 8.79 6.89 -35.26
CA TYR A 183 8.95 5.99 -36.40
C TYR A 183 8.35 6.52 -37.70
N TYR A 184 8.77 5.89 -38.80
CA TYR A 184 8.24 6.13 -40.14
C TYR A 184 7.20 5.05 -40.49
N PRO A 185 5.89 5.35 -40.50
CA PRO A 185 4.90 4.42 -41.03
C PRO A 185 5.11 4.17 -42.53
N GLU A 186 4.77 2.97 -42.99
CA GLU A 186 4.75 2.60 -44.40
C GLU A 186 3.73 3.48 -45.15
N GLY A 187 4.20 4.55 -45.79
CA GLY A 187 3.33 5.57 -46.39
C GLY A 187 3.92 6.98 -46.40
N GLY A 188 4.98 7.21 -45.62
CA GLY A 188 5.69 8.49 -45.56
C GLY A 188 5.10 9.42 -44.51
N GLY A 189 5.98 10.15 -43.83
CA GLY A 189 5.65 10.99 -42.66
C GLY A 189 6.38 10.49 -41.41
N ASN A 190 6.64 11.41 -40.48
CA ASN A 190 7.13 11.09 -39.14
C ASN A 190 5.92 10.88 -38.23
N HIS A 191 5.93 9.81 -37.45
CA HIS A 191 4.96 9.59 -36.39
C HIS A 191 5.66 9.39 -35.05
N VAL A 192 5.02 9.80 -33.96
CA VAL A 192 5.56 9.69 -32.61
C VAL A 192 4.52 9.06 -31.70
N VAL A 193 4.92 8.02 -30.98
CA VAL A 193 4.08 7.23 -30.08
C VAL A 193 4.82 6.97 -28.76
N LEU A 194 4.14 6.37 -27.79
CA LEU A 194 4.77 5.86 -26.58
C LEU A 194 4.87 4.34 -26.65
N VAL A 195 6.04 3.77 -26.34
CA VAL A 195 6.14 2.36 -26.01
C VAL A 195 5.65 2.20 -24.58
N VAL A 196 4.62 1.37 -24.40
CA VAL A 196 3.92 1.17 -23.13
C VAL A 196 3.95 -0.28 -22.68
N GLY A 197 4.64 -1.14 -23.43
CA GLY A 197 4.72 -2.55 -23.19
C GLY A 197 5.56 -3.27 -24.22
N TYR A 198 5.85 -4.53 -23.96
CA TYR A 198 6.59 -5.39 -24.88
C TYR A 198 6.17 -6.86 -24.73
N ASP A 199 6.47 -7.62 -25.78
CA ASP A 199 6.42 -9.07 -25.78
C ASP A 199 7.82 -9.60 -26.02
N ASP A 200 8.39 -10.27 -25.03
CA ASP A 200 9.78 -10.74 -25.06
C ASP A 200 9.97 -11.89 -26.05
N ALA A 201 8.96 -12.77 -26.16
CA ALA A 201 9.07 -13.98 -26.98
C ALA A 201 9.24 -13.64 -28.47
N ASP A 202 8.49 -12.64 -28.93
CA ASP A 202 8.46 -12.23 -30.34
C ASP A 202 9.22 -10.93 -30.60
N ARG A 203 9.86 -10.35 -29.57
CA ARG A 203 10.45 -9.01 -29.59
C ARG A 203 9.52 -7.98 -30.23
N THR A 204 8.29 -7.86 -29.72
CA THR A 204 7.32 -6.87 -30.23
C THR A 204 7.05 -5.77 -29.21
N MET A 205 6.99 -4.53 -29.68
CA MET A 205 6.61 -3.37 -28.88
C MET A 205 5.09 -3.18 -28.88
N ARG A 206 4.55 -2.74 -27.75
CA ARG A 206 3.18 -2.27 -27.60
C ARG A 206 3.21 -0.75 -27.65
N LEU A 207 2.72 -0.19 -28.75
CA LEU A 207 2.79 1.24 -29.07
C LEU A 207 1.44 1.90 -28.78
N TYR A 208 1.39 2.81 -27.81
CA TYR A 208 0.23 3.64 -27.56
C TYR A 208 0.23 4.82 -28.51
N ASN A 209 -0.72 4.80 -29.45
CA ASN A 209 -0.80 5.78 -30.52
C ASN A 209 -1.73 6.93 -30.13
N THR A 210 -1.24 8.16 -30.26
CA THR A 210 -1.96 9.36 -29.84
C THR A 210 -3.04 9.81 -30.83
N TRP A 211 -3.14 9.20 -32.02
CA TRP A 211 -4.24 9.47 -32.97
C TRP A 211 -5.53 8.74 -32.64
N ASP A 212 -5.44 7.50 -32.19
CA ASP A 212 -6.61 6.64 -31.95
C ASP A 212 -6.70 6.14 -30.50
N TYR A 213 -5.71 6.49 -29.67
CA TYR A 213 -5.59 6.07 -28.27
C TYR A 213 -5.65 4.55 -28.12
N ALA A 214 -5.22 3.81 -29.15
CA ALA A 214 -5.17 2.37 -29.17
C ALA A 214 -3.73 1.87 -29.02
N VAL A 215 -3.61 0.65 -28.47
CA VAL A 215 -2.33 -0.07 -28.45
C VAL A 215 -2.16 -0.82 -29.76
N HIS A 216 -1.13 -0.45 -30.51
CA HIS A 216 -0.67 -1.14 -31.70
C HIS A 216 0.49 -2.07 -31.37
N VAL A 217 0.67 -3.11 -32.18
CA VAL A 217 1.78 -4.05 -32.04
C VAL A 217 2.75 -3.84 -33.18
N LYS A 218 4.02 -3.62 -32.86
CA LYS A 218 5.07 -3.45 -33.87
C LYS A 218 6.23 -4.40 -33.57
N GLY A 219 6.65 -5.16 -34.57
CA GLY A 219 7.88 -5.95 -34.47
C GLY A 219 9.08 -5.04 -34.24
N PHE A 220 9.97 -5.46 -33.35
CA PHE A 220 11.21 -4.74 -33.11
C PHE A 220 12.25 -5.11 -34.18
N ASP A 221 12.72 -4.11 -34.91
CA ASP A 221 13.81 -4.25 -35.87
C ASP A 221 14.83 -3.14 -35.59
N GLU A 222 15.98 -3.52 -35.03
CA GLU A 222 17.09 -2.61 -34.72
C GLU A 222 17.55 -1.83 -35.95
N ALA A 223 17.37 -2.35 -37.16
CA ALA A 223 17.80 -1.68 -38.39
C ALA A 223 16.85 -0.56 -38.87
N PHE A 224 15.64 -0.48 -38.33
CA PHE A 224 14.62 0.50 -38.74
C PHE A 224 14.02 1.30 -37.59
N ASN A 225 14.31 0.93 -36.35
CA ASN A 225 13.81 1.59 -35.15
C ASN A 225 14.82 2.64 -34.67
N HIS A 226 14.56 3.88 -35.06
CA HIS A 226 15.46 5.00 -34.82
C HIS A 226 14.96 5.86 -33.65
N CYS A 227 15.92 6.32 -32.84
CA CYS A 227 15.81 7.33 -31.79
C CYS A 227 14.72 7.10 -30.73
N ALA A 228 15.17 6.84 -29.51
CA ALA A 228 14.32 6.75 -28.34
C ALA A 228 14.70 7.83 -27.34
N VAL A 229 13.70 8.37 -26.65
CA VAL A 229 13.94 9.21 -25.48
C VAL A 229 13.51 8.40 -24.28
N THR A 230 14.50 7.93 -23.54
CA THR A 230 14.31 7.37 -22.21
C THR A 230 14.17 8.54 -21.25
N SER A 231 12.96 8.75 -20.80
CA SER A 231 12.67 9.74 -19.80
C SER A 231 13.01 9.19 -18.42
N VAL A 232 13.96 9.79 -17.73
CA VAL A 232 14.10 9.64 -16.28
C VAL A 232 14.00 11.05 -15.71
N PRO A 233 12.96 11.42 -14.95
CA PRO A 233 13.01 12.67 -14.19
C PRO A 233 14.24 12.64 -13.28
N GLY A 234 15.14 13.61 -13.43
CA GLY A 234 16.33 13.72 -12.59
C GLY A 234 17.53 14.17 -13.41
N GLY A 235 18.09 15.32 -13.04
CA GLY A 235 19.38 15.73 -13.58
C GLY A 235 20.44 14.73 -13.15
N ALA A 236 21.71 15.09 -13.29
CA ALA A 236 22.64 14.61 -12.29
C ALA A 236 22.23 15.23 -10.93
N ASP A 237 21.23 14.65 -10.27
CA ASP A 237 20.74 15.07 -8.95
C ASP A 237 21.87 14.97 -7.91
N CYS A 238 22.87 14.17 -8.21
CA CYS A 238 24.13 14.08 -7.51
C CYS A 238 25.31 13.95 -8.47
N SER A 239 26.46 14.47 -8.05
CA SER A 239 27.73 14.30 -8.77
C SER A 239 28.62 13.22 -8.17
N THR A 240 28.53 13.00 -6.85
CA THR A 240 29.28 12.01 -6.08
C THR A 240 28.52 11.64 -4.81
N GLY A 241 28.77 10.47 -4.25
CA GLY A 241 28.21 10.03 -2.96
C GLY A 241 27.81 8.55 -2.98
N PRO A 242 27.72 7.89 -1.82
CA PRO A 242 27.32 6.47 -1.75
C PRO A 242 25.89 6.22 -2.24
N CYS A 243 25.02 7.24 -2.17
CA CYS A 243 23.67 7.21 -2.72
C CYS A 243 23.57 7.83 -4.11
N CYS A 244 24.69 8.05 -4.79
CA CYS A 244 24.71 8.48 -6.16
C CYS A 244 24.95 7.30 -7.10
N SER A 245 24.10 7.15 -8.11
CA SER A 245 24.31 6.18 -9.19
C SER A 245 25.45 6.64 -10.11
N ALA A 246 25.99 5.73 -10.92
CA ALA A 246 27.01 6.07 -11.91
C ALA A 246 26.49 7.04 -12.99
N LEU A 247 25.15 7.15 -13.14
CA LEU A 247 24.48 8.04 -14.08
C LEU A 247 24.11 9.40 -13.47
N GLY A 248 24.50 9.66 -12.22
CA GLY A 248 24.23 10.93 -11.53
C GLY A 248 22.84 11.06 -10.89
N ALA A 249 22.00 10.03 -10.97
CA ALA A 249 20.72 9.98 -10.26
C ALA A 249 20.89 9.48 -8.81
N PHE A 250 20.04 9.95 -7.88
CA PHE A 250 19.97 9.37 -6.54
C PHE A 250 19.55 7.90 -6.61
N ARG A 251 20.14 7.08 -5.75
CA ARG A 251 19.74 5.68 -5.59
C ARG A 251 18.42 5.61 -4.79
N PRO A 252 17.56 4.62 -5.10
CA PRO A 252 16.23 4.53 -4.49
C PRO A 252 16.30 4.36 -2.96
N PRO A 253 15.21 4.67 -2.23
CA PRO A 253 15.19 4.63 -0.77
C PRO A 253 15.43 3.25 -0.13
N ASP A 254 15.39 2.17 -0.91
CA ASP A 254 15.65 0.80 -0.48
C ASP A 254 17.10 0.35 -0.76
N TYR A 255 17.91 1.19 -1.41
CA TYR A 255 19.31 0.89 -1.68
C TYR A 255 20.17 1.04 -0.41
N ALA A 256 20.85 -0.03 -0.01
CA ALA A 256 21.79 -0.01 1.12
C ALA A 256 23.09 0.73 0.78
N CYS A 257 23.31 1.88 1.41
CA CYS A 257 24.51 2.71 1.20
C CYS A 257 25.61 2.48 2.23
N GLU A 258 25.27 2.00 3.43
CA GLU A 258 26.23 1.53 4.44
C GLU A 258 25.76 0.16 4.93
N ILE A 259 26.54 -0.88 4.62
CA ILE A 259 26.22 -2.26 4.99
C ILE A 259 26.64 -2.50 6.45
N ASP A 260 25.78 -3.18 7.22
CA ASP A 260 26.02 -3.57 8.62
C ASP A 260 26.38 -2.39 9.54
N ARG A 261 25.85 -1.21 9.23
CA ARG A 261 26.16 0.04 9.91
C ARG A 261 25.87 0.00 11.40
N ASP A 262 24.67 -0.46 11.75
CA ASP A 262 24.26 -0.62 13.14
C ASP A 262 24.44 -2.10 13.51
N ARG A 263 25.02 -2.36 14.68
CA ARG A 263 25.29 -3.69 15.22
C ARG A 263 24.67 -3.83 16.61
N GLU A 264 24.01 -4.95 16.85
CA GLU A 264 23.45 -5.31 18.15
C GLU A 264 23.95 -6.71 18.54
N VAL A 265 24.46 -6.82 19.77
CA VAL A 265 24.89 -8.10 20.36
C VAL A 265 23.92 -8.47 21.48
N GLY A 266 23.49 -9.71 21.51
CA GLY A 266 22.43 -10.15 22.41
C GLY A 266 22.45 -11.65 22.67
N CYS A 267 21.49 -12.07 23.49
CA CYS A 267 21.26 -13.48 23.83
C CYS A 267 19.84 -13.87 23.38
N PRO A 268 19.55 -13.86 22.06
CA PRO A 268 18.20 -14.03 21.54
C PRO A 268 17.63 -15.42 21.82
N TRP A 269 18.49 -16.41 22.07
CA TRP A 269 18.10 -17.79 22.38
C TRP A 269 18.01 -18.06 23.89
N GLY A 270 18.29 -17.07 24.74
CA GLY A 270 18.23 -17.18 26.20
C GLY A 270 19.58 -16.93 26.88
N ARG A 271 19.58 -16.85 28.21
CA ARG A 271 20.78 -16.63 29.04
C ARG A 271 21.19 -17.86 29.85
N ALA A 272 20.53 -19.00 29.59
CA ALA A 272 20.86 -20.28 30.18
C ALA A 272 22.28 -20.72 29.76
N CYS A 273 22.80 -21.72 30.46
CA CYS A 273 24.11 -22.26 30.10
C CYS A 273 24.09 -22.98 28.75
N GLY A 274 25.16 -22.82 27.97
CA GLY A 274 25.24 -23.32 26.60
C GLY A 274 24.41 -22.54 25.59
N GLN A 275 23.83 -21.39 25.97
CA GLN A 275 23.20 -20.48 25.01
C GLN A 275 24.23 -19.53 24.43
N ASP A 276 24.21 -19.41 23.11
CA ASP A 276 25.19 -18.66 22.34
C ASP A 276 24.98 -17.14 22.42
N LEU A 277 26.09 -16.43 22.30
CA LEU A 277 26.07 -14.99 22.04
C LEU A 277 25.78 -14.77 20.57
N ALA A 278 24.78 -13.96 20.26
CA ALA A 278 24.40 -13.64 18.89
C ALA A 278 24.73 -12.19 18.53
N VAL A 279 24.89 -11.95 17.24
CA VAL A 279 24.95 -10.61 16.65
C VAL A 279 23.88 -10.49 15.57
N ARG A 280 23.28 -9.31 15.46
CA ARG A 280 22.53 -8.92 14.27
C ARG A 280 22.96 -7.53 13.83
N THR A 281 22.82 -7.27 12.55
CA THR A 281 23.21 -6.01 11.93
C THR A 281 22.05 -5.47 11.11
N ARG A 282 22.08 -4.18 10.79
CA ARG A 282 21.20 -3.59 9.78
C ARG A 282 21.94 -2.57 8.95
N ASP A 283 21.54 -2.51 7.70
CA ASP A 283 22.10 -1.57 6.74
C ASP A 283 21.45 -0.20 6.93
N ARG A 284 22.12 0.85 6.47
CA ARG A 284 21.49 2.15 6.26
C ARG A 284 21.14 2.31 4.80
N MET A 285 19.92 2.76 4.56
CA MET A 285 19.41 2.96 3.22
C MET A 285 19.62 4.39 2.75
N CYS A 286 19.60 4.58 1.43
CA CYS A 286 19.54 5.90 0.84
C CYS A 286 18.21 6.59 1.16
N PRO A 287 18.14 7.93 1.17
CA PRO A 287 16.87 8.64 1.36
C PRO A 287 16.07 8.81 0.05
N GLY A 288 16.66 8.50 -1.12
CA GLY A 288 16.04 8.74 -2.44
C GLY A 288 16.25 10.16 -2.99
N GLU A 289 16.62 11.12 -2.13
CA GLU A 289 16.73 12.55 -2.48
C GLU A 289 18.08 13.17 -2.06
N SER A 290 19.05 12.35 -1.65
CA SER A 290 20.37 12.79 -1.21
C SER A 290 21.45 11.82 -1.64
N ALA A 291 22.63 12.37 -1.96
CA ALA A 291 23.81 11.60 -2.32
C ALA A 291 24.52 11.02 -1.08
N ASP A 292 24.23 11.59 0.10
CA ASP A 292 24.76 11.14 1.37
C ASP A 292 23.95 9.97 1.93
N CYS A 293 24.64 9.06 2.62
CA CYS A 293 24.00 7.94 3.31
C CYS A 293 23.37 8.39 4.64
N VAL A 294 22.28 9.17 4.53
CA VAL A 294 21.55 9.74 5.68
C VAL A 294 20.12 9.21 5.82
N GLY A 295 19.72 8.25 4.99
CA GLY A 295 18.41 7.63 5.07
C GLY A 295 18.20 6.82 6.35
N ALA A 296 16.96 6.34 6.51
CA ALA A 296 16.58 5.55 7.66
C ALA A 296 17.37 4.21 7.70
N PRO A 297 17.66 3.68 8.91
CA PRO A 297 18.19 2.32 9.00
C PRO A 297 17.14 1.33 8.49
N GLY A 298 17.60 0.33 7.73
CA GLY A 298 16.77 -0.77 7.26
C GLY A 298 16.33 -1.73 8.37
N PRO A 299 15.61 -2.82 8.01
CA PRO A 299 15.27 -3.86 8.97
C PRO A 299 16.53 -4.55 9.52
N TRP A 300 16.44 -5.03 10.75
CA TRP A 300 17.46 -5.92 11.32
C TRP A 300 17.52 -7.23 10.53
N LYS A 301 18.74 -7.64 10.15
CA LYS A 301 19.01 -8.98 9.64
C LYS A 301 18.75 -10.01 10.75
N PRO A 302 18.56 -11.30 10.40
CA PRO A 302 18.45 -12.37 11.38
C PRO A 302 19.65 -12.41 12.34
N TRP A 303 19.43 -12.95 13.53
CA TRP A 303 20.51 -13.20 14.48
C TRP A 303 21.45 -14.30 13.96
N GLU A 304 22.75 -14.03 14.03
CA GLU A 304 23.82 -14.97 13.72
C GLU A 304 24.64 -15.26 14.98
N VAL A 305 25.14 -16.49 15.13
CA VAL A 305 25.99 -16.86 16.27
C VAL A 305 27.30 -16.11 16.18
N LEU A 306 27.58 -15.26 17.17
CA LEU A 306 28.83 -14.53 17.33
C LEU A 306 29.87 -15.37 18.10
N LEU A 307 29.44 -16.00 19.20
CA LEU A 307 30.26 -16.92 20.00
C LEU A 307 29.40 -18.10 20.45
N ASP A 308 29.92 -19.30 20.18
CA ASP A 308 29.41 -20.56 20.71
C ASP A 308 29.83 -20.67 22.18
N CYS A 309 28.87 -20.59 23.10
CA CYS A 309 29.13 -20.63 24.53
C CYS A 309 29.14 -22.08 25.01
N GLY A 310 30.18 -22.48 25.74
CA GLY A 310 30.27 -23.84 26.26
C GLY A 310 29.10 -24.21 27.18
N ASP A 311 28.86 -25.50 27.38
CA ASP A 311 27.82 -26.06 28.25
C ASP A 311 27.80 -25.52 29.70
N THR A 312 28.89 -24.88 30.14
CA THR A 312 29.07 -24.29 31.48
C THR A 312 29.17 -22.76 31.46
N GLU A 313 28.92 -22.13 30.32
CA GLU A 313 29.02 -20.69 30.12
C GLU A 313 27.64 -20.11 29.79
N THR A 314 27.35 -18.92 30.30
CA THR A 314 26.10 -18.20 30.02
C THR A 314 26.34 -17.05 29.05
N CYS A 315 25.42 -16.82 28.12
CA CYS A 315 25.44 -15.63 27.28
C CYS A 315 25.22 -14.36 28.11
N THR A 316 26.10 -13.37 27.94
CA THR A 316 25.97 -12.04 28.55
C THR A 316 26.12 -10.92 27.52
N ALA A 317 25.00 -10.28 27.16
CA ALA A 317 24.97 -9.22 26.14
C ALA A 317 25.83 -7.99 26.51
N THR A 318 26.08 -7.76 27.80
CA THR A 318 26.83 -6.58 28.29
C THR A 318 28.33 -6.66 28.04
N GLU A 319 28.90 -7.84 27.91
CA GLU A 319 30.36 -8.02 27.86
C GLU A 319 30.86 -8.56 26.51
N GLU A 320 29.96 -8.76 25.54
CA GLU A 320 30.23 -9.41 24.24
C GLU A 320 31.08 -10.69 24.37
N ARG A 321 30.86 -11.46 25.44
CA ARG A 321 31.58 -12.72 25.73
C ARG A 321 30.69 -13.72 26.45
N CYS A 322 31.04 -14.99 26.33
CA CYS A 322 30.52 -16.07 27.18
C CYS A 322 31.13 -15.93 28.58
N ALA A 323 30.28 -15.89 29.61
CA ALA A 323 30.73 -15.76 30.99
C ALA A 323 30.88 -17.16 31.62
N GLY A 324 32.13 -17.60 31.84
CA GLY A 324 32.43 -18.82 32.58
C GLY A 324 32.40 -18.58 34.10
N GLY A 325 31.70 -19.45 34.85
CA GLY A 325 31.78 -19.48 36.31
C GLY A 325 30.48 -19.28 37.09
N ALA A 326 29.34 -19.11 36.42
CA ALA A 326 28.05 -19.35 37.07
C ALA A 326 27.91 -20.86 37.28
N VAL A 327 27.69 -21.31 38.51
CA VAL A 327 27.22 -22.68 38.73
C VAL A 327 25.85 -22.74 38.05
N CYS A 328 25.80 -23.39 36.89
CA CYS A 328 24.58 -23.69 36.17
C CYS A 328 23.74 -24.62 37.03
N GLY A 329 23.01 -24.05 38.00
CA GLY A 329 21.87 -24.72 38.59
C GLY A 329 20.88 -25.00 37.47
N CYS A 330 20.17 -26.13 37.56
CA CYS A 330 19.15 -26.48 36.58
C CYS A 330 18.12 -25.35 36.51
N ASP A 331 17.98 -24.72 35.34
CA ASP A 331 17.09 -23.58 35.10
C ASP A 331 15.61 -24.01 35.18
N CYS A 332 15.38 -25.31 35.01
CA CYS A 332 14.11 -25.97 35.20
C CYS A 332 14.32 -27.36 35.81
N ALA A 333 13.31 -27.84 36.54
CA ALA A 333 13.30 -29.21 37.06
C ALA A 333 12.28 -30.09 36.32
N GLU A 334 11.17 -29.51 35.87
CA GLU A 334 10.03 -30.20 35.27
C GLU A 334 9.34 -29.31 34.23
N GLY A 335 8.55 -29.91 33.32
CA GLY A 335 7.78 -29.22 32.29
C GLY A 335 8.06 -29.74 30.87
N GLU A 336 7.12 -29.54 29.95
CA GLU A 336 7.25 -29.98 28.54
C GLU A 336 8.38 -29.26 27.80
N CYS A 337 8.76 -28.08 28.27
CA CYS A 337 9.87 -27.29 27.75
C CYS A 337 11.15 -27.41 28.59
N CYS A 338 11.30 -28.50 29.34
CA CYS A 338 12.47 -28.76 30.18
C CYS A 338 13.09 -30.13 29.83
N ASP A 339 14.40 -30.18 29.59
CA ASP A 339 15.14 -31.44 29.37
C ASP A 339 15.66 -32.09 30.67
N GLY A 340 15.19 -31.58 31.81
CA GLY A 340 15.62 -31.99 33.15
C GLY A 340 16.58 -31.00 33.82
N CYS A 341 17.25 -30.12 33.06
CA CYS A 341 18.02 -29.01 33.64
C CYS A 341 18.06 -27.72 32.80
N ARG A 342 17.67 -27.76 31.53
CA ARG A 342 17.70 -26.63 30.60
C ARG A 342 16.32 -26.46 29.96
N PHE A 343 15.97 -25.20 29.70
CA PHE A 343 14.82 -24.91 28.85
C PHE A 343 15.12 -25.35 27.42
N LEU A 344 14.16 -26.00 26.78
CA LEU A 344 14.26 -26.38 25.38
C LEU A 344 14.27 -25.11 24.49
N PRO A 345 15.00 -25.13 23.35
CA PRO A 345 15.06 -24.02 22.40
C PRO A 345 13.69 -23.50 21.98
N ALA A 346 13.62 -22.22 21.61
CA ALA A 346 12.33 -21.55 21.33
C ALA A 346 11.60 -22.05 20.07
N ASP A 347 12.28 -22.81 19.22
CA ASP A 347 11.70 -23.49 18.05
C ASP A 347 11.22 -24.92 18.37
N THR A 348 11.51 -25.43 19.56
CA THR A 348 11.06 -26.75 20.01
C THR A 348 9.55 -26.72 20.17
N THR A 349 8.87 -27.59 19.43
CA THR A 349 7.43 -27.80 19.55
C THR A 349 7.11 -28.48 20.89
N CYS A 350 6.16 -27.92 21.62
CA CYS A 350 5.67 -28.45 22.88
C CYS A 350 4.14 -28.60 22.80
N GLY A 351 3.58 -29.52 23.59
CA GLY A 351 2.17 -29.91 23.48
C GLY A 351 1.82 -30.63 22.17
N GLU A 352 0.76 -31.42 22.19
CA GLU A 352 0.23 -32.08 20.98
C GLU A 352 -0.85 -31.25 20.28
N GLU A 353 -1.37 -30.21 20.94
CA GLU A 353 -2.49 -29.41 20.45
C GLU A 353 -2.04 -28.25 19.55
N THR A 354 -2.61 -28.17 18.34
CA THR A 354 -2.50 -27.02 17.46
C THR A 354 -3.42 -25.90 17.96
N VAL A 355 -2.87 -24.70 18.10
CA VAL A 355 -3.67 -23.50 18.37
C VAL A 355 -4.24 -23.02 17.04
N VAL A 356 -5.53 -22.70 17.02
CA VAL A 356 -6.24 -22.17 15.86
C VAL A 356 -6.61 -20.72 16.12
N GLN A 357 -6.41 -19.86 15.14
CA GLN A 357 -6.88 -18.48 15.19
C GLN A 357 -7.63 -18.15 13.90
N GLU A 358 -8.78 -17.50 14.07
CA GLU A 358 -9.64 -17.06 12.98
C GLU A 358 -9.87 -15.54 13.07
N ARG A 359 -10.01 -14.89 11.91
CA ARG A 359 -10.32 -13.46 11.82
C ARG A 359 -11.16 -13.15 10.59
N CYS A 360 -11.83 -12.02 10.60
CA CYS A 360 -12.50 -11.46 9.43
C CYS A 360 -11.54 -10.59 8.62
N THR A 361 -11.57 -10.69 7.28
CA THR A 361 -10.84 -9.76 6.39
C THR A 361 -11.38 -8.33 6.48
N SER A 362 -12.69 -8.20 6.68
CA SER A 362 -13.43 -6.96 6.81
C SER A 362 -14.74 -7.20 7.57
N ALA A 363 -15.42 -6.14 8.01
CA ALA A 363 -16.76 -6.22 8.58
C ALA A 363 -17.88 -6.24 7.51
N SER A 364 -17.52 -6.01 6.24
CA SER A 364 -18.45 -5.96 5.11
C SER A 364 -19.15 -7.30 4.89
N CYS A 365 -20.32 -7.28 4.26
CA CYS A 365 -20.93 -8.54 3.83
C CYS A 365 -20.13 -9.21 2.71
N GLY A 366 -20.21 -10.53 2.64
CA GLY A 366 -19.34 -11.30 1.75
C GLY A 366 -17.86 -11.32 2.18
N ALA A 367 -17.52 -10.82 3.38
CA ALA A 367 -16.18 -10.90 3.91
C ALA A 367 -15.72 -12.35 4.05
N THR A 368 -14.40 -12.56 3.98
CA THR A 368 -13.80 -13.87 4.15
C THR A 368 -13.30 -14.04 5.59
N ILE A 369 -13.56 -15.21 6.16
CA ILE A 369 -12.91 -15.70 7.36
C ILE A 369 -11.55 -16.24 6.94
N GLU A 370 -10.50 -15.65 7.48
CA GLU A 370 -9.15 -16.19 7.39
C GLU A 370 -8.84 -17.02 8.63
N ARG A 371 -8.15 -18.12 8.43
CA ARG A 371 -7.71 -19.06 9.45
C ARG A 371 -6.20 -19.26 9.36
N ARG A 372 -5.56 -19.38 10.52
CA ARG A 372 -4.20 -19.89 10.66
C ARG A 372 -4.12 -20.84 11.84
N GLU A 373 -3.17 -21.74 11.77
CA GLU A 373 -2.91 -22.73 12.82
C GLU A 373 -1.41 -22.84 13.07
N GLY A 374 -1.03 -23.23 14.28
CA GLY A 374 0.37 -23.44 14.62
C GLY A 374 0.54 -24.30 15.85
N PRO A 375 1.61 -25.11 15.91
CA PRO A 375 1.97 -25.80 17.14
C PRO A 375 2.47 -24.80 18.19
N LYS A 376 2.18 -25.08 19.47
CA LYS A 376 2.83 -24.36 20.58
C LYS A 376 4.32 -24.66 20.57
N ARG A 377 5.13 -23.68 20.95
CA ARG A 377 6.59 -23.79 21.01
C ARG A 377 7.10 -23.31 22.35
N CYS A 378 8.20 -23.88 22.80
CA CYS A 378 8.86 -23.44 24.02
C CYS A 378 9.29 -21.99 23.91
N THR A 379 9.32 -21.25 25.02
CA THR A 379 9.75 -19.84 24.99
C THR A 379 11.27 -19.68 25.09
N GLY A 380 12.00 -20.76 25.40
CA GLY A 380 13.41 -20.74 25.78
C GLY A 380 13.70 -20.13 27.16
N MET A 381 12.66 -19.68 27.88
CA MET A 381 12.79 -19.00 29.17
C MET A 381 11.90 -19.58 30.28
N GLY A 382 11.06 -20.57 29.97
CA GLY A 382 10.13 -21.19 30.90
C GLY A 382 9.90 -22.67 30.60
N GLY A 383 9.54 -23.45 31.63
CA GLY A 383 9.34 -24.90 31.52
C GLY A 383 7.94 -25.28 31.04
N GLU A 384 7.00 -24.33 31.06
CA GLU A 384 5.62 -24.53 30.63
C GLU A 384 5.45 -24.24 29.13
N CYS A 385 4.60 -25.04 28.48
CA CYS A 385 4.19 -24.84 27.10
C CYS A 385 2.95 -23.93 27.05
N THR A 386 3.14 -22.63 26.86
CA THR A 386 2.03 -21.64 26.82
C THR A 386 1.63 -21.28 25.39
N GLU A 387 0.47 -20.65 25.23
CA GLU A 387 -0.02 -20.14 23.93
C GLU A 387 0.65 -18.83 23.49
N ASP A 388 1.60 -18.32 24.28
CA ASP A 388 2.29 -17.07 23.98
C ASP A 388 3.34 -17.20 22.87
N ASN A 389 3.81 -18.42 22.59
CA ASN A 389 4.78 -18.69 21.52
C ASN A 389 4.27 -19.80 20.59
N VAL A 390 3.45 -19.43 19.60
CA VAL A 390 2.90 -20.35 18.61
C VAL A 390 3.61 -20.14 17.26
N GLY A 391 4.06 -21.24 16.65
CA GLY A 391 4.64 -21.24 15.31
C GLY A 391 3.58 -21.12 14.23
N TRP A 392 2.92 -19.98 14.12
CA TRP A 392 1.79 -19.74 13.22
C TRP A 392 2.12 -19.98 11.74
N SER A 393 1.22 -20.67 11.03
CA SER A 393 1.17 -20.67 9.58
C SER A 393 0.78 -19.29 9.02
N PRO A 394 1.02 -19.03 7.72
CA PRO A 394 0.37 -17.91 7.03
C PRO A 394 -1.17 -18.00 7.16
N TRP A 395 -1.82 -16.85 7.07
CA TRP A 395 -3.28 -16.78 6.98
C TRP A 395 -3.76 -17.38 5.67
N THR A 396 -4.84 -18.15 5.74
CA THR A 396 -5.48 -18.77 4.57
C THR A 396 -6.98 -18.53 4.63
N ALA A 397 -7.62 -18.35 3.47
CA ALA A 397 -9.08 -18.23 3.41
C ALA A 397 -9.72 -19.57 3.83
N SER A 398 -10.55 -19.52 4.87
CA SER A 398 -11.27 -20.69 5.40
C SER A 398 -12.68 -20.77 4.82
N GLU A 399 -13.41 -19.66 4.88
CA GLU A 399 -14.80 -19.56 4.43
C GLU A 399 -15.10 -18.14 3.99
N THR A 400 -15.83 -17.96 2.89
CA THR A 400 -16.34 -16.65 2.45
C THR A 400 -17.81 -16.56 2.79
N CYS A 401 -18.20 -15.51 3.53
CA CYS A 401 -19.60 -15.29 3.88
C CYS A 401 -20.46 -15.07 2.64
N THR A 402 -21.76 -15.36 2.73
CA THR A 402 -22.70 -15.03 1.65
C THR A 402 -22.78 -13.52 1.47
N PRO A 403 -23.22 -13.01 0.30
CA PRO A 403 -23.44 -11.57 0.11
C PRO A 403 -24.45 -10.94 1.08
N SER A 404 -25.27 -11.74 1.76
CA SER A 404 -26.22 -11.31 2.79
C SER A 404 -25.71 -11.52 4.23
N ALA A 405 -24.51 -12.06 4.41
CA ALA A 405 -23.92 -12.33 5.72
C ALA A 405 -22.63 -11.52 5.93
N GLY A 406 -22.50 -10.95 7.12
CA GLY A 406 -21.29 -10.30 7.61
C GLY A 406 -20.42 -11.28 8.40
N CYS A 407 -19.11 -11.11 8.34
CA CYS A 407 -18.20 -11.81 9.23
C CYS A 407 -18.17 -11.10 10.60
N VAL A 408 -18.43 -11.85 11.67
CA VAL A 408 -18.42 -11.33 13.04
C VAL A 408 -17.42 -12.11 13.91
N LEU A 409 -16.72 -11.40 14.80
CA LEU A 409 -15.89 -12.04 15.81
C LEU A 409 -16.78 -12.61 16.92
N VAL A 410 -16.60 -13.90 17.21
CA VAL A 410 -17.26 -14.62 18.31
C VAL A 410 -16.21 -15.01 19.36
N ALA A 411 -16.63 -15.49 20.53
CA ALA A 411 -15.71 -15.80 21.62
C ALA A 411 -14.59 -16.77 21.22
N ASP A 412 -14.88 -17.69 20.28
CA ASP A 412 -13.97 -18.75 19.85
C ASP A 412 -13.43 -18.56 18.42
N GLY A 413 -13.52 -17.35 17.84
CA GLY A 413 -12.99 -17.09 16.49
C GLY A 413 -13.84 -16.13 15.66
N ALA A 414 -14.10 -16.52 14.40
CA ALA A 414 -14.90 -15.73 13.48
C ALA A 414 -16.01 -16.59 12.86
N ALA A 415 -17.18 -15.99 12.59
CA ALA A 415 -18.31 -16.70 12.01
C ALA A 415 -19.08 -15.82 11.03
N CYS A 416 -19.66 -16.43 10.01
CA CYS A 416 -20.59 -15.76 9.11
C CYS A 416 -21.98 -15.69 9.76
N ARG A 417 -22.55 -14.49 9.81
CA ARG A 417 -23.88 -14.25 10.36
C ARG A 417 -24.73 -13.49 9.36
N GLU A 418 -25.89 -14.06 9.03
CA GLU A 418 -26.88 -13.40 8.18
C GLU A 418 -27.30 -12.06 8.77
N CYS A 419 -27.29 -11.03 7.94
CA CYS A 419 -27.66 -9.69 8.33
C CYS A 419 -29.17 -9.53 8.20
N GLU A 420 -29.87 -9.51 9.34
CA GLU A 420 -31.33 -9.44 9.42
C GLU A 420 -31.92 -8.23 8.67
N TRP A 421 -31.19 -7.12 8.62
CA TRP A 421 -31.62 -5.84 8.04
C TRP A 421 -30.92 -5.51 6.73
N GLY A 422 -30.26 -6.49 6.12
CA GLY A 422 -29.49 -6.32 4.89
C GLY A 422 -28.04 -5.89 5.12
N CYS A 423 -27.37 -5.61 4.01
CA CYS A 423 -25.94 -5.44 3.93
C CYS A 423 -25.59 -4.14 3.21
N ASP A 424 -24.56 -3.47 3.70
CA ASP A 424 -23.89 -2.39 2.98
C ASP A 424 -22.37 -2.63 2.93
N GLU A 425 -21.62 -1.66 2.40
CA GLU A 425 -20.16 -1.72 2.31
C GLU A 425 -19.46 -1.74 3.68
N ALA A 426 -20.13 -1.27 4.74
CA ALA A 426 -19.61 -1.26 6.10
C ALA A 426 -19.93 -2.54 6.89
N GLY A 427 -20.93 -3.32 6.47
CA GLY A 427 -21.28 -4.61 7.06
C GLY A 427 -22.77 -4.88 7.15
N CYS A 428 -23.18 -5.60 8.18
CA CYS A 428 -24.59 -5.76 8.49
C CYS A 428 -25.18 -4.39 8.84
N LEU A 429 -26.27 -4.02 8.17
CA LEU A 429 -27.00 -2.82 8.50
C LEU A 429 -27.49 -2.89 9.95
N PRO A 430 -27.30 -1.82 10.75
CA PRO A 430 -27.86 -1.77 12.09
C PRO A 430 -29.38 -1.84 11.98
N CYS A 431 -30.02 -2.44 12.99
CA CYS A 431 -31.47 -2.51 13.07
C CYS A 431 -32.06 -1.09 12.95
N PRO A 432 -32.87 -0.80 11.91
CA PRO A 432 -33.44 0.52 11.74
C PRO A 432 -34.49 0.74 12.85
N PRO A 433 -34.36 1.79 13.67
CA PRO A 433 -35.25 2.00 14.81
C PRO A 433 -36.71 2.15 14.37
N ASP A 434 -37.61 1.36 14.93
CA ASP A 434 -39.05 1.41 14.65
C ASP A 434 -39.75 2.44 15.55
N CYS A 435 -39.50 3.70 15.23
CA CYS A 435 -40.08 4.84 15.93
C CYS A 435 -41.26 5.46 15.19
N ALA A 436 -41.79 4.77 14.18
CA ALA A 436 -43.01 5.20 13.53
C ALA A 436 -44.12 5.32 14.58
N GLU A 437 -44.68 6.51 14.70
CA GLU A 437 -45.80 6.85 15.62
C GLU A 437 -45.48 6.85 17.12
N ARG A 438 -44.19 6.73 17.52
CA ARG A 438 -43.75 6.78 18.91
C ARG A 438 -42.90 8.01 19.19
N GLU A 439 -43.11 8.64 20.34
CA GLU A 439 -42.39 9.81 20.86
C GLU A 439 -41.37 9.43 21.94
N CYS A 440 -41.63 8.38 22.70
CA CYS A 440 -40.68 7.80 23.65
C CYS A 440 -40.88 6.26 23.76
N GLY A 441 -39.92 5.57 24.39
CA GLY A 441 -39.94 4.11 24.60
C GLY A 441 -39.08 3.31 23.63
N ASP A 442 -39.07 1.98 23.79
CA ASP A 442 -38.21 1.04 23.06
C ASP A 442 -38.40 1.13 21.53
N ASP A 443 -37.29 1.19 20.77
CA ASP A 443 -37.26 1.27 19.30
C ASP A 443 -37.27 -0.09 18.58
N ARG A 444 -37.44 -1.18 19.33
CA ARG A 444 -37.38 -2.60 18.93
C ARG A 444 -36.01 -3.08 18.45
N CYS A 445 -35.01 -2.21 18.48
CA CYS A 445 -33.64 -2.46 18.08
C CYS A 445 -32.67 -2.40 19.28
N GLY A 446 -33.20 -2.31 20.51
CA GLY A 446 -32.44 -2.20 21.75
C GLY A 446 -32.08 -0.75 22.13
N GLY A 447 -32.58 0.24 21.39
CA GLY A 447 -32.50 1.67 21.71
C GLY A 447 -33.85 2.26 22.16
N SER A 448 -33.98 3.58 22.08
CA SER A 448 -35.18 4.33 22.48
C SER A 448 -35.56 5.36 21.42
N CYS A 449 -36.85 5.50 21.13
CA CYS A 449 -37.42 6.47 20.19
C CYS A 449 -37.41 7.91 20.70
N GLY A 450 -37.05 8.11 21.97
CA GLY A 450 -36.93 9.42 22.58
C GLY A 450 -37.11 9.37 24.10
N ASP A 451 -36.80 10.49 24.74
CA ASP A 451 -37.09 10.73 26.15
C ASP A 451 -38.26 11.71 26.26
N CYS A 452 -39.24 11.39 27.11
CA CYS A 452 -40.37 12.28 27.31
C CYS A 452 -39.91 13.54 28.12
N PRO A 453 -40.50 14.73 27.87
CA PRO A 453 -40.17 15.95 28.62
C PRO A 453 -40.39 15.81 30.14
N LEU A 454 -39.77 16.69 30.94
CA LEU A 454 -39.99 16.72 32.39
C LEU A 454 -41.49 16.69 32.73
N GLN A 455 -41.87 15.84 33.69
CA GLN A 455 -43.25 15.56 34.13
C GLN A 455 -44.15 14.83 33.12
N HIS A 456 -43.58 14.25 32.06
CA HIS A 456 -44.29 13.31 31.19
C HIS A 456 -43.74 11.90 31.40
N GLU A 457 -44.61 10.90 31.31
CA GLU A 457 -44.22 9.49 31.29
C GLU A 457 -44.53 8.88 29.93
N CYS A 458 -43.70 7.92 29.53
CA CYS A 458 -43.91 7.16 28.30
C CYS A 458 -45.06 6.19 28.53
N THR A 459 -46.16 6.37 27.81
CA THR A 459 -47.24 5.38 27.77
C THR A 459 -46.79 4.11 27.04
N ALA A 460 -47.53 3.01 27.19
CA ALA A 460 -47.27 1.77 26.46
C ALA A 460 -47.33 1.95 24.93
N ASP A 461 -48.18 2.86 24.47
CA ASP A 461 -48.32 3.23 23.06
C ASP A 461 -47.17 4.13 22.55
N GLY A 462 -46.21 4.48 23.42
CA GLY A 462 -45.04 5.29 23.08
C GLY A 462 -45.33 6.79 22.99
N ARG A 463 -46.39 7.29 23.61
CA ARG A 463 -46.72 8.73 23.66
C ARG A 463 -46.30 9.36 24.98
N CYS A 464 -45.83 10.61 24.93
CA CYS A 464 -45.53 11.40 26.13
C CYS A 464 -46.84 11.93 26.72
N GLU A 465 -47.29 11.37 27.85
CA GLU A 465 -48.45 11.91 28.55
C GLU A 465 -48.04 12.63 29.83
N TYR A 466 -48.61 13.82 30.03
CA TYR A 466 -48.38 14.60 31.25
C TYR A 466 -48.94 13.84 32.45
N GLN A 467 -48.03 13.43 33.33
CA GLN A 467 -48.40 12.93 34.65
C GLN A 467 -48.69 14.16 35.51
N ALA A 468 -49.97 14.52 35.61
CA ALA A 468 -50.39 15.52 36.58
C ALA A 468 -49.82 15.10 37.94
N PRO A 469 -48.97 15.93 38.58
CA PRO A 469 -48.32 15.55 39.82
C PRO A 469 -49.42 15.07 40.76
N PRO A 470 -49.27 13.87 41.35
CA PRO A 470 -50.34 13.22 42.09
C PRO A 470 -50.91 14.24 43.05
N GLY A 471 -52.18 14.59 42.79
CA GLY A 471 -52.81 15.75 43.39
C GLY A 471 -52.55 15.72 44.89
N ILE A 472 -51.97 16.81 45.41
CA ILE A 472 -51.93 17.07 46.83
C ILE A 472 -53.39 17.09 47.28
N ALA A 473 -53.89 15.94 47.71
CA ALA A 473 -55.23 15.79 48.19
C ALA A 473 -55.37 16.63 49.46
N GLY A 474 -56.14 17.70 49.37
CA GLY A 474 -56.82 18.31 50.52
C GLY A 474 -55.92 19.00 51.54
N GLY A 475 -55.37 20.16 51.18
CA GLY A 475 -54.99 21.19 52.14
C GLY A 475 -56.09 22.24 52.23
N SER A 476 -57.04 22.04 53.14
CA SER A 476 -58.10 22.99 53.46
C SER A 476 -57.56 24.33 53.95
N GLY A 477 -57.94 25.42 53.27
CA GLY A 477 -58.15 26.74 53.83
C GLY A 477 -56.91 27.52 54.29
N CYS A 478 -56.66 28.67 53.67
CA CYS A 478 -56.50 29.94 54.39
C CYS A 478 -56.67 31.13 53.45
N ASP A 479 -57.34 32.12 54.02
CA ASP A 479 -57.92 33.32 53.43
C ASP A 479 -56.93 34.31 52.80
N CYS A 480 -57.50 35.07 51.88
CA CYS A 480 -56.98 36.31 51.33
C CYS A 480 -56.72 37.36 52.43
N ARG A 481 -55.53 37.97 52.44
CA ARG A 481 -55.37 39.36 52.90
C ARG A 481 -54.11 40.04 52.33
N ALA A 482 -54.37 40.90 51.36
CA ALA A 482 -53.98 42.32 51.28
C ALA A 482 -52.50 42.75 51.19
N ALA A 483 -52.35 43.82 50.40
CA ALA A 483 -51.23 44.77 50.24
C ALA A 483 -50.09 44.27 49.34
N GLY A 484 -49.62 44.98 48.32
CA GLY A 484 -49.78 46.40 47.95
C GLY A 484 -48.39 46.99 47.64
N GLY A 485 -48.28 47.76 46.56
CA GLY A 485 -47.12 48.62 46.22
C GLY A 485 -45.95 47.87 45.57
N SER A 486 -45.56 48.16 44.32
CA SER A 486 -45.01 49.39 43.72
C SER A 486 -43.47 49.44 43.78
N ASP A 487 -42.91 49.83 42.63
CA ASP A 487 -41.54 50.26 42.37
C ASP A 487 -40.51 49.11 42.26
N GLY A 488 -39.66 49.00 41.24
CA GLY A 488 -39.18 50.00 40.29
C GLY A 488 -37.65 50.05 40.35
N ASN A 489 -37.02 49.72 39.20
CA ASN A 489 -35.73 50.23 38.71
C ASN A 489 -34.35 49.72 39.21
N LEU A 490 -33.59 49.29 38.18
CA LEU A 490 -32.21 49.66 37.80
C LEU A 490 -31.00 49.10 38.56
N SER A 491 -30.22 48.28 37.83
CA SER A 491 -28.79 48.49 37.48
C SER A 491 -28.25 47.23 36.80
N LEU A 492 -28.23 47.12 35.46
CA LEU A 492 -27.13 47.51 34.56
C LEU A 492 -25.74 47.66 35.20
N LEU A 493 -24.84 46.70 34.90
CA LEU A 493 -23.42 46.84 34.49
C LEU A 493 -22.56 45.68 35.02
N ALA A 494 -21.98 44.90 34.10
CA ALA A 494 -20.55 44.55 34.04
C ALA A 494 -20.30 43.23 33.27
N TRP A 495 -20.35 43.32 31.94
CA TRP A 495 -19.50 42.50 31.08
C TRP A 495 -18.12 43.16 30.97
N ILE A 496 -17.08 42.34 30.75
CA ILE A 496 -15.65 42.66 30.52
C ILE A 496 -14.76 42.68 31.78
N ALA A 497 -14.16 41.52 32.13
CA ALA A 497 -12.71 41.35 32.34
C ALA A 497 -12.37 39.98 32.98
N LEU A 498 -11.48 39.23 32.33
CA LEU A 498 -10.52 38.21 32.84
C LEU A 498 -10.55 36.85 32.13
N ALA A 499 -10.15 36.88 30.87
CA ALA A 499 -9.23 35.89 30.34
C ALA A 499 -7.90 35.94 31.12
N ALA A 500 -7.67 34.99 32.04
CA ALA A 500 -6.36 34.63 32.58
C ALA A 500 -6.47 33.44 33.57
N ARG A 501 -6.67 32.21 33.08
CA ARG A 501 -6.38 31.02 33.89
C ARG A 501 -6.04 29.75 33.10
N TRP A 502 -5.36 29.93 31.97
CA TRP A 502 -4.75 28.86 31.20
C TRP A 502 -3.22 29.04 31.13
N ARG A 503 -2.53 28.86 32.26
CA ARG A 503 -1.09 28.54 32.34
C ARG A 503 -0.65 28.37 33.79
N GLN A 504 -0.40 27.12 34.19
CA GLN A 504 0.52 26.62 35.23
C GLN A 504 -0.13 25.54 36.08
N ARG A 505 0.22 24.28 35.78
CA ARG A 505 0.84 23.36 36.75
C ARG A 505 1.24 22.06 36.04
N ARG A 506 2.42 22.09 35.44
CA ARG A 506 3.29 20.91 35.30
C ARG A 506 4.33 20.98 36.43
N ARG A 507 4.59 19.81 37.03
CA ARG A 507 5.79 19.38 37.80
C ARG A 507 5.88 19.79 39.27
N SER A 508 5.65 18.81 40.16
CA SER A 508 6.69 18.11 40.97
C SER A 508 6.30 17.82 42.42
N ALA A 509 6.61 16.58 42.84
CA ALA A 509 7.15 16.15 44.14
C ALA A 509 6.18 15.53 45.20
N PRO A 510 6.70 14.73 46.17
CA PRO A 510 6.33 13.31 46.37
C PRO A 510 5.93 12.93 47.82
N GLY A 511 5.51 11.68 48.05
CA GLY A 511 5.41 11.07 49.40
C GLY A 511 4.38 9.94 49.44
N ARG A 512 4.78 8.66 49.42
CA ARG A 512 5.11 7.78 50.57
C ARG A 512 4.02 7.62 51.64
N HIS A 513 3.47 6.40 51.67
CA HIS A 513 3.24 5.48 52.80
C HIS A 513 1.90 5.42 53.59
N TRP A 514 1.56 4.14 53.91
CA TRP A 514 0.59 3.58 54.89
C TRP A 514 -0.88 3.53 54.42
N ARG A 515 -1.66 2.44 54.50
CA ARG A 515 -1.66 1.16 55.24
C ARG A 515 -2.52 0.15 54.46
N GLU A 516 -2.10 -1.11 54.41
CA GLU A 516 -3.01 -2.25 54.18
C GLU A 516 -3.10 -3.05 55.48
N LEU A 517 -4.33 -3.29 55.92
CA LEU A 517 -4.70 -4.01 57.13
C LEU A 517 -4.85 -5.50 56.80
N ARG A 518 -4.36 -6.30 57.75
CA ARG A 518 -4.38 -7.75 57.82
C ARG A 518 -5.77 -8.39 57.85
N ASP A 519 -5.77 -9.63 57.33
CA ASP A 519 -6.36 -10.86 57.84
C ASP A 519 -7.78 -10.85 58.42
N VAL A 520 -8.67 -11.64 57.79
CA VAL A 520 -9.56 -12.57 58.51
C VAL A 520 -9.71 -13.87 57.67
N THR A 521 -9.24 -14.97 58.28
CA THR A 521 -9.46 -16.41 58.07
C THR A 521 -8.99 -17.11 56.81
#